data_AF-A0A804QX68-F1
#
_entry.id   AF-A0A804QX68-F1
#
_cell.length_a   1.000
_cell.length_b   1.000
_cell.length_c   1.000
_cell.angle_alpha   90.00
_cell.angle_beta   90.00
_cell.angle_gamma   90.00
#
_symmetry.space_group_name_H-M   'P 1'
#
loop_
_entity.id
_entity.type
_entity.pdbx_description
1 polymer ?
#
loop_
_entity_poly.entity_id
_entity_poly.type
_entity_poly.pdbx_seq_one_letter_code
_entity_poly.pdbx_strand_id
1 'polypeptide(L)'
;LLGACPAGAHLYLAYELPPGAATLAVCLRSTRSPSFTALRTWVSRVQVAADVAQGLEYVHHHAGAVHGRVSASAVIVSNPGLRARLTHFGAAELAAPADASKVEDSPYAAPGSSEPSHEADVYSFGVLLLELLSGEEPARYRFDRGTKEFQRVSVLETAAVAAVESGVRNWVDRSWGTRSQCRPRRGWWRWRSGAQRRRIGPTIRGSRGRCPMCIWRVESRV
;
A
#
# COMPACT_ATOMS: atom_id res chain seq x y z
N LEU A 1 -0.90 -19.09 -10.47
CA LEU A 1 -1.82 -19.18 -11.62
C LEU A 1 -2.17 -20.65 -11.79
N LEU A 2 -3.45 -21.02 -11.75
CA LEU A 2 -3.92 -22.39 -11.98
C LEU A 2 -4.04 -22.69 -13.47
N GLY A 3 -4.36 -21.69 -14.29
CA GLY A 3 -4.44 -21.83 -15.73
C GLY A 3 -4.87 -20.53 -16.42
N ALA A 4 -4.77 -20.53 -17.75
CA ALA A 4 -5.25 -19.46 -18.61
C ALA A 4 -6.09 -20.07 -19.74
N CYS A 5 -7.20 -19.44 -20.09
CA CYS A 5 -8.07 -19.86 -21.18
C CYS A 5 -8.38 -18.67 -22.09
N PRO A 6 -7.84 -18.63 -23.32
CA PRO A 6 -8.27 -17.67 -24.32
C PRO A 6 -9.63 -18.10 -24.91
N ALA A 7 -10.60 -17.19 -24.93
CA ALA A 7 -11.91 -17.40 -25.56
C ALA A 7 -12.35 -16.13 -26.30
N GLY A 8 -12.26 -16.18 -27.63
CA GLY A 8 -12.54 -15.02 -28.49
C GLY A 8 -11.58 -13.86 -28.21
N ALA A 9 -12.13 -12.69 -27.92
CA ALA A 9 -11.38 -11.48 -27.56
C ALA A 9 -11.02 -11.38 -26.06
N HIS A 10 -11.28 -12.44 -25.27
CA HIS A 10 -11.06 -12.42 -23.83
C HIS A 10 -10.03 -13.46 -23.39
N LEU A 11 -9.19 -13.07 -22.43
CA LEU A 11 -8.27 -13.95 -21.73
C LEU A 11 -8.75 -14.16 -20.29
N TYR A 12 -9.09 -15.40 -19.95
CA TYR A 12 -9.49 -15.77 -18.60
C TYR A 12 -8.29 -16.33 -17.84
N LEU A 13 -8.00 -15.80 -16.66
CA LEU A 13 -6.92 -16.27 -15.79
C LEU A 13 -7.52 -16.87 -14.51
N ALA A 14 -7.25 -18.15 -14.27
CA ALA A 14 -7.70 -18.85 -13.08
C ALA A 14 -6.61 -18.79 -12.01
N TYR A 15 -6.94 -18.27 -10.84
CA TYR A 15 -6.03 -18.20 -9.69
C TYR A 15 -6.56 -19.02 -8.52
N GLU A 16 -5.65 -19.49 -7.68
CA GLU A 16 -6.01 -20.04 -6.38
C GLU A 16 -6.55 -18.90 -5.50
N LEU A 17 -7.79 -19.03 -5.04
CA LEU A 17 -8.38 -18.14 -4.06
C LEU A 17 -8.38 -18.83 -2.69
N PRO A 18 -7.61 -18.34 -1.70
CA PRO A 18 -7.61 -18.92 -0.36
C PRO A 18 -9.03 -18.91 0.24
N PRO A 19 -9.41 -19.92 1.04
CA PRO A 19 -10.67 -19.92 1.76
C PRO A 19 -10.83 -18.64 2.60
N GLY A 20 -12.04 -18.08 2.61
CA GLY A 20 -12.34 -16.85 3.35
C GLY A 20 -11.60 -15.60 2.86
N ALA A 21 -10.96 -15.66 1.68
CA ALA A 21 -10.26 -14.53 1.12
C ALA A 21 -11.23 -13.39 0.74
N ALA A 22 -10.80 -12.17 1.04
CA ALA A 22 -11.47 -10.94 0.63
C ALA A 22 -10.44 -9.92 0.17
N THR A 23 -10.89 -8.89 -0.55
CA THR A 23 -10.00 -7.78 -0.90
C THR A 23 -9.62 -6.98 0.34
N LEU A 24 -8.44 -6.37 0.33
CA LEU A 24 -8.01 -5.48 1.42
C LEU A 24 -9.01 -4.34 1.63
N ALA A 25 -9.61 -3.82 0.55
CA ALA A 25 -10.68 -2.82 0.63
C ALA A 25 -11.85 -3.29 1.52
N VAL A 26 -12.33 -4.53 1.33
CA VAL A 26 -13.41 -5.11 2.14
C VAL A 26 -12.93 -5.41 3.57
N CYS A 27 -11.68 -5.84 3.75
CA CYS A 27 -11.12 -6.09 5.07
C CYS A 27 -10.97 -4.82 5.92
N LEU A 28 -10.60 -3.70 5.30
CA LEU A 28 -10.52 -2.38 5.94
C LEU A 28 -11.92 -1.81 6.19
N ARG A 29 -12.80 -1.88 5.19
CA ARG A 29 -14.12 -1.23 5.19
C ARG A 29 -15.19 -2.26 4.87
N SER A 30 -15.69 -2.94 5.89
CA SER A 30 -16.77 -3.90 5.72
C SER A 30 -18.05 -3.19 5.28
N THR A 31 -18.53 -3.51 4.07
CA THR A 31 -19.80 -2.97 3.54
C THR A 31 -21.01 -3.36 4.38
N ARG A 32 -20.93 -4.48 5.11
CA ARG A 32 -22.01 -4.98 5.97
C ARG A 32 -22.04 -4.31 7.34
N SER A 33 -20.92 -3.77 7.79
CA SER A 33 -20.77 -3.27 9.15
C SER A 33 -19.61 -2.28 9.22
N PRO A 34 -19.87 -0.97 9.03
CA PRO A 34 -18.82 0.05 8.97
C PRO A 34 -17.96 0.13 10.24
N SER A 35 -18.49 -0.30 11.38
CA SER A 35 -17.78 -0.37 12.67
C SER A 35 -16.90 -1.62 12.83
N PHE A 36 -16.91 -2.55 11.88
CA PHE A 36 -16.13 -3.78 11.90
C PHE A 36 -15.10 -3.78 10.78
N THR A 37 -13.84 -4.02 11.15
CA THR A 37 -12.76 -4.36 10.24
C THR A 37 -12.18 -5.71 10.64
N ALA A 38 -11.74 -6.51 9.66
CA ALA A 38 -10.97 -7.72 9.93
C ALA A 38 -9.55 -7.38 10.41
N LEU A 39 -9.04 -6.20 10.05
CA LEU A 39 -7.71 -5.69 10.40
C LEU A 39 -7.75 -4.83 11.67
N ARG A 40 -8.21 -5.42 12.78
CA ARG A 40 -8.42 -4.71 14.07
C ARG A 40 -7.14 -4.28 14.78
N THR A 41 -6.01 -4.89 14.46
CA THR A 41 -4.76 -4.67 15.19
C THR A 41 -3.70 -4.04 14.30
N TRP A 42 -2.83 -3.24 14.91
CA TRP A 42 -1.63 -2.73 14.25
C TRP A 42 -0.81 -3.86 13.64
N VAL A 43 -0.66 -4.97 14.36
CA VAL A 43 0.12 -6.12 13.90
C VAL A 43 -0.47 -6.70 12.62
N SER A 44 -1.80 -6.85 12.53
CA SER A 44 -2.44 -7.33 11.30
C SER A 44 -2.23 -6.38 10.11
N ARG A 45 -2.31 -5.05 10.32
CA ARG A 45 -2.11 -4.06 9.26
C ARG A 45 -0.66 -4.02 8.78
N VAL A 46 0.29 -4.10 9.72
CA VAL A 46 1.72 -4.21 9.41
C VAL A 46 2.05 -5.51 8.70
N GLN A 47 1.42 -6.64 9.08
CA GLN A 47 1.61 -7.91 8.39
C GLN A 47 1.14 -7.82 6.93
N VAL A 48 -0.04 -7.24 6.70
CA VAL A 48 -0.54 -7.01 5.34
C VAL A 48 0.41 -6.10 4.55
N ALA A 49 0.86 -4.98 5.14
CA ALA A 49 1.83 -4.10 4.50
C ALA A 49 3.13 -4.82 4.13
N ALA A 50 3.64 -5.67 5.04
CA ALA A 50 4.84 -6.47 4.84
C ALA A 50 4.68 -7.45 3.67
N ASP A 51 3.56 -8.18 3.66
CA ASP A 51 3.24 -9.14 2.62
C ASP A 51 3.12 -8.48 1.24
N VAL A 52 2.47 -7.31 1.17
CA VAL A 52 2.36 -6.52 -0.07
C VAL A 52 3.72 -6.00 -0.53
N ALA A 53 4.55 -5.50 0.39
CA ALA A 53 5.90 -5.04 0.06
C ALA A 53 6.78 -6.17 -0.50
N GLN A 54 6.70 -7.36 0.09
CA GLN A 54 7.41 -8.54 -0.41
C GLN A 54 6.91 -8.98 -1.79
N GLY A 55 5.59 -8.94 -1.99
CA GLY A 55 5.01 -9.20 -3.31
C GLY A 55 5.52 -8.21 -4.36
N LEU A 56 5.56 -6.93 -4.03
CA LEU A 56 6.02 -5.89 -4.94
C LEU A 56 7.54 -5.98 -5.22
N GLU A 57 8.34 -6.26 -4.18
CA GLU A 57 9.79 -6.52 -4.32
C GLU A 57 10.05 -7.69 -5.28
N TYR A 58 9.27 -8.77 -5.18
CA TYR A 58 9.35 -9.89 -6.10
C TYR A 58 9.08 -9.46 -7.55
N VAL A 59 8.03 -8.67 -7.76
CA VAL A 59 7.66 -8.15 -9.09
C VAL A 59 8.79 -7.31 -9.69
N HIS A 60 9.30 -6.33 -8.93
CA HIS A 60 10.34 -5.42 -9.43
C HIS A 60 11.70 -6.09 -9.63
N HIS A 61 12.15 -6.91 -8.67
CA HIS A 61 13.52 -7.41 -8.68
C HIS A 61 13.67 -8.82 -9.25
N HIS A 62 12.67 -9.69 -9.09
CA HIS A 62 12.78 -11.08 -9.50
C HIS A 62 12.09 -11.35 -10.83
N ALA A 63 10.93 -10.73 -11.07
CA ALA A 63 10.26 -10.79 -12.36
C ALA A 63 10.75 -9.72 -13.35
N GLY A 64 11.35 -8.63 -12.85
CA GLY A 64 11.80 -7.51 -13.69
C GLY A 64 10.63 -6.80 -14.38
N ALA A 65 9.46 -6.83 -13.76
CA ALA A 65 8.21 -6.34 -14.33
C ALA A 65 7.60 -5.23 -13.48
N VAL A 66 6.73 -4.45 -14.09
CA VAL A 66 5.91 -3.45 -13.40
C VAL A 66 4.55 -4.07 -13.06
N HIS A 67 4.07 -3.84 -11.85
CA HIS A 67 2.75 -4.28 -11.44
C HIS A 67 1.65 -3.44 -12.12
N GLY A 68 1.77 -2.11 -12.04
CA GLY A 68 0.92 -1.12 -12.73
C GLY A 68 -0.50 -0.98 -12.19
N ARG A 69 -0.87 -1.77 -11.18
CA ARG A 69 -2.21 -1.74 -10.56
C ARG A 69 -2.20 -2.00 -9.06
N VAL A 70 -1.29 -1.37 -8.32
CA VAL A 70 -1.25 -1.52 -6.85
C VAL A 70 -2.42 -0.73 -6.23
N SER A 71 -3.32 -1.43 -5.56
CA SER A 71 -4.49 -0.84 -4.88
C SER A 71 -5.04 -1.77 -3.80
N ALA A 72 -5.90 -1.26 -2.91
CA ALA A 72 -6.56 -2.09 -1.89
C ALA A 72 -7.53 -3.13 -2.50
N SER A 73 -7.98 -2.94 -3.74
CA SER A 73 -8.76 -3.94 -4.47
C SER A 73 -7.88 -5.02 -5.13
N ALA A 74 -6.62 -4.70 -5.43
CA ALA A 74 -5.62 -5.61 -5.98
C ALA A 74 -4.87 -6.42 -4.92
N VAL A 75 -5.27 -6.34 -3.66
CA VAL A 75 -4.68 -7.12 -2.57
C VAL A 75 -5.74 -8.05 -2.01
N ILE A 76 -5.45 -9.34 -2.00
CA ILE A 76 -6.31 -10.37 -1.41
C ILE A 76 -5.75 -10.76 -0.06
N VAL A 77 -6.58 -10.76 0.98
CA VAL A 77 -6.23 -11.13 2.35
C VAL A 77 -6.96 -12.42 2.71
N SER A 78 -6.21 -13.45 3.13
CA SER A 78 -6.77 -14.74 3.54
C SER A 78 -7.30 -14.71 4.98
N ASN A 79 -8.30 -15.53 5.27
CA ASN A 79 -8.83 -15.72 6.63
C ASN A 79 -9.03 -17.22 6.91
N PRO A 80 -8.43 -17.80 7.97
CA PRO A 80 -7.63 -17.17 9.04
C PRO A 80 -6.20 -16.78 8.62
N GLY A 81 -5.52 -16.01 9.48
CA GLY A 81 -4.09 -15.69 9.37
C GLY A 81 -3.75 -14.32 8.78
N LEU A 82 -4.69 -13.68 8.07
CA LEU A 82 -4.52 -12.32 7.53
C LEU A 82 -3.27 -12.17 6.66
N ARG A 83 -2.94 -13.21 5.88
CA ARG A 83 -1.86 -13.16 4.90
C ARG A 83 -2.35 -12.46 3.64
N ALA A 84 -1.60 -11.48 3.18
CA ALA A 84 -1.93 -10.73 1.97
C ALA A 84 -1.18 -11.27 0.76
N ARG A 85 -1.83 -11.22 -0.41
CA ARG A 85 -1.24 -11.55 -1.71
C ARG A 85 -1.59 -10.42 -2.68
N LEU A 86 -0.59 -9.90 -3.38
CA LEU A 86 -0.78 -8.94 -4.46
C LEU A 86 -1.30 -9.69 -5.70
N THR A 87 -2.36 -9.17 -6.33
CA THR A 87 -3.03 -9.76 -7.50
C THR A 87 -2.99 -8.81 -8.68
N HIS A 88 -3.34 -9.30 -9.88
CA HIS A 88 -3.24 -8.56 -11.15
C HIS A 88 -1.80 -8.34 -11.64
N PHE A 89 -0.88 -9.21 -11.24
CA PHE A 89 0.45 -9.27 -11.86
C PHE A 89 0.34 -9.45 -13.38
N GLY A 90 1.09 -8.65 -14.14
CA GLY A 90 1.07 -8.66 -15.61
C GLY A 90 -0.15 -7.96 -16.24
N ALA A 91 -1.07 -7.39 -15.45
CA ALA A 91 -2.20 -6.65 -16.00
C ALA A 91 -1.77 -5.39 -16.75
N ALA A 92 -0.64 -4.78 -16.38
CA ALA A 92 -0.07 -3.63 -17.08
C ALA A 92 0.31 -3.97 -18.53
N GLU A 93 0.89 -5.17 -18.75
CA GLU A 93 1.31 -5.62 -20.08
C GLU A 93 0.15 -6.13 -20.93
N LEU A 94 -0.92 -6.61 -20.29
CA LEU A 94 -2.13 -7.11 -20.95
C LEU A 94 -3.18 -6.02 -21.22
N ALA A 95 -3.05 -4.85 -20.60
CA ALA A 95 -3.98 -3.74 -20.80
C ALA A 95 -3.74 -3.09 -22.17
N ALA A 96 -4.78 -3.06 -22.99
CA ALA A 96 -4.75 -2.32 -24.24
C ALA A 96 -4.55 -0.82 -23.95
N PRO A 97 -3.93 -0.04 -24.86
CA PRO A 97 -3.66 1.39 -24.66
C PRO A 97 -4.89 2.22 -24.22
N ALA A 98 -6.10 1.78 -24.57
CA ALA A 98 -7.34 2.44 -24.18
C ALA A 98 -7.58 2.48 -22.64
N ASP A 99 -7.07 1.50 -21.88
CA ASP A 99 -7.23 1.46 -20.43
C ASP A 99 -6.20 2.33 -19.69
N ALA A 100 -5.16 2.83 -20.36
CA ALA A 100 -4.18 3.75 -19.77
C ALA A 100 -4.82 5.06 -19.28
N SER A 101 -5.87 5.52 -19.97
CA SER A 101 -6.62 6.73 -19.58
C SER A 101 -7.28 6.64 -18.19
N LYS A 102 -7.58 5.42 -17.72
CA LYS A 102 -8.14 5.21 -16.36
C LYS A 102 -7.08 5.21 -15.27
N VAL A 103 -5.80 5.09 -15.64
CA VAL A 103 -4.70 5.06 -14.68
C VAL A 103 -4.52 6.44 -14.05
N GLU A 104 -4.65 7.54 -14.81
CA GLU A 104 -4.47 8.90 -14.28
C GLU A 104 -5.53 9.30 -13.24
N ASP A 105 -6.78 8.87 -13.40
CA ASP A 105 -7.86 9.22 -12.47
C ASP A 105 -7.89 8.32 -11.21
N SER A 106 -6.98 7.35 -11.14
CA SER A 106 -6.83 6.50 -9.97
C SER A 106 -6.35 7.32 -8.77
N PRO A 107 -6.92 7.15 -7.57
CA PRO A 107 -6.39 7.77 -6.35
C PRO A 107 -5.01 7.24 -5.95
N TYR A 108 -4.53 6.18 -6.60
CA TYR A 108 -3.18 5.64 -6.44
C TYR A 108 -2.18 6.16 -7.50
N ALA A 109 -2.65 6.89 -8.52
CA ALA A 109 -1.80 7.35 -9.62
C ALA A 109 -0.69 8.28 -9.11
N ALA A 110 0.54 8.05 -9.55
CA ALA A 110 1.64 8.95 -9.24
C ALA A 110 1.50 10.24 -10.06
N PRO A 111 1.72 11.42 -9.45
CA PRO A 111 1.63 12.67 -10.17
C PRO A 111 2.72 12.72 -11.27
N GLY A 112 2.30 12.92 -12.51
CA GLY A 112 3.20 12.99 -13.67
C GLY A 112 3.60 11.63 -14.25
N SER A 113 3.06 10.50 -13.76
CA SER A 113 3.23 9.20 -14.42
C SER A 113 2.05 8.91 -15.35
N SER A 114 2.30 8.89 -16.66
CA SER A 114 1.33 8.45 -17.66
C SER A 114 1.40 6.94 -17.94
N GLU A 115 2.54 6.32 -17.62
CA GLU A 115 2.81 4.91 -17.90
C GLU A 115 3.13 4.14 -16.62
N PRO A 116 2.82 2.84 -16.54
CA PRO A 116 3.25 1.98 -15.45
C PRO A 116 4.79 1.99 -15.33
N SER A 117 5.30 2.34 -14.15
CA SER A 117 6.72 2.25 -13.82
C SER A 117 6.95 1.67 -12.41
N HIS A 118 8.18 1.28 -12.09
CA HIS A 118 8.53 0.85 -10.73
C HIS A 118 8.29 1.97 -9.71
N GLU A 119 8.54 3.22 -10.09
CA GLU A 119 8.31 4.41 -9.27
C GLU A 119 6.81 4.65 -9.04
N ALA A 120 5.99 4.47 -10.08
CA ALA A 120 4.53 4.59 -9.97
C ALA A 120 3.93 3.52 -9.04
N ASP A 121 4.46 2.29 -9.10
CA ASP A 121 4.10 1.21 -8.18
C ASP A 121 4.47 1.53 -6.72
N VAL A 122 5.68 2.06 -6.49
CA VAL A 122 6.13 2.45 -5.14
C VAL A 122 5.27 3.58 -4.59
N TYR A 123 4.90 4.55 -5.43
CA TYR A 123 3.97 5.61 -5.03
C TYR A 123 2.59 5.04 -4.66
N SER A 124 2.04 4.18 -5.51
CA SER A 124 0.75 3.51 -5.28
C SER A 124 0.77 2.69 -3.97
N PHE A 125 1.89 2.01 -3.69
CA PHE A 125 2.11 1.33 -2.41
C PHE A 125 2.13 2.31 -1.22
N GLY A 126 2.73 3.49 -1.39
CA GLY A 126 2.67 4.58 -0.40
C GLY A 126 1.24 4.99 -0.05
N VAL A 127 0.37 5.16 -1.05
CA VAL A 127 -1.06 5.45 -0.85
C VAL A 127 -1.75 4.29 -0.13
N LEU A 128 -1.45 3.04 -0.49
CA LEU A 128 -1.99 1.85 0.18
C LEU A 128 -1.56 1.75 1.65
N LEU A 129 -0.32 2.15 1.98
CA LEU A 129 0.12 2.27 3.37
C LEU A 129 -0.70 3.32 4.14
N LEU A 130 -1.01 4.46 3.52
CA LEU A 130 -1.84 5.49 4.15
C LEU A 130 -3.27 4.99 4.40
N GLU A 131 -3.85 4.21 3.49
CA GLU A 131 -5.14 3.54 3.75
C GLU A 131 -5.05 2.54 4.90
N LEU A 132 -4.00 1.72 4.95
CA LEU A 132 -3.78 0.80 6.06
C LEU A 132 -3.66 1.56 7.39
N LEU A 133 -3.03 2.74 7.40
CA LEU A 133 -2.86 3.54 8.61
C LEU A 133 -4.14 4.24 9.05
N SER A 134 -4.88 4.84 8.12
CA SER A 134 -6.09 5.63 8.39
C SER A 134 -7.36 4.81 8.46
N GLY A 135 -7.39 3.61 7.87
CA GLY A 135 -8.61 2.84 7.65
C GLY A 135 -9.57 3.47 6.62
N GLU A 136 -9.23 4.62 6.05
CA GLU A 136 -10.07 5.43 5.17
C GLU A 136 -9.85 5.05 3.70
N GLU A 137 -10.74 5.50 2.82
CA GLU A 137 -10.57 5.38 1.37
C GLU A 137 -9.49 6.33 0.85
N PRO A 138 -8.75 5.98 -0.22
CA PRO A 138 -7.59 6.75 -0.67
C PRO A 138 -7.99 8.13 -1.20
N ALA A 139 -9.22 8.25 -1.73
CA ALA A 139 -9.87 9.51 -2.01
C ALA A 139 -11.36 9.39 -1.67
N ARG A 140 -11.92 10.45 -1.08
CA ARG A 140 -13.36 10.60 -0.82
C ARG A 140 -13.84 11.98 -1.25
N TYR A 141 -15.11 12.09 -1.61
CA TYR A 141 -15.72 13.38 -1.89
C TYR A 141 -16.43 13.91 -0.65
N ARG A 142 -16.15 15.17 -0.30
CA ARG A 142 -16.84 15.89 0.76
C ARG A 142 -17.56 17.09 0.15
N PHE A 143 -18.83 17.26 0.52
CA PHE A 143 -19.60 18.42 0.11
C PHE A 143 -19.28 19.60 1.03
N ASP A 144 -18.75 20.68 0.46
CA ASP A 144 -18.50 21.92 1.17
C ASP A 144 -19.77 22.78 1.12
N ARG A 145 -20.36 23.05 2.29
CA ARG A 145 -21.60 23.85 2.39
C ARG A 145 -21.37 25.33 2.06
N GLY A 146 -20.15 25.84 2.20
CA GLY A 146 -19.81 27.22 1.91
C GLY A 146 -19.75 27.48 0.40
N THR A 147 -19.06 26.60 -0.34
CA THR A 147 -18.93 26.73 -1.80
C THR A 147 -20.07 26.06 -2.56
N LYS A 148 -20.84 25.18 -1.91
CA LYS A 148 -21.83 24.28 -2.54
C LYS A 148 -21.22 23.34 -3.59
N GLU A 149 -19.93 23.01 -3.46
CA GLU A 149 -19.22 22.12 -4.37
C GLU A 149 -18.72 20.85 -3.66
N PHE A 150 -18.53 19.79 -4.46
CA PHE A 150 -17.87 18.57 -4.00
C PHE A 150 -16.36 18.72 -4.12
N GLN A 151 -15.66 18.63 -3.00
CA GLN A 151 -14.20 18.60 -2.96
C GLN A 151 -13.71 17.17 -2.80
N ARG A 152 -12.76 16.77 -3.66
CA ARG A 152 -12.05 15.50 -3.53
C ARG A 152 -10.97 15.66 -2.46
N VAL A 153 -11.04 14.85 -1.42
CA VAL A 153 -10.07 14.82 -0.32
C VAL A 153 -9.32 13.50 -0.38
N SER A 154 -7.99 13.55 -0.46
CA SER A 154 -7.13 12.37 -0.50
C SER A 154 -6.53 12.04 0.87
N VAL A 155 -6.21 10.76 1.10
CA VAL A 155 -5.44 10.34 2.29
C VAL A 155 -4.04 10.94 2.29
N LEU A 156 -3.47 11.18 1.11
CA LEU A 156 -2.16 11.79 0.94
C LEU A 156 -2.15 13.22 1.49
N GLU A 157 -3.14 14.02 1.07
CA GLU A 157 -3.30 15.41 1.51
C GLU A 157 -3.60 15.50 3.00
N THR A 158 -4.54 14.70 3.50
CA THR A 158 -4.87 14.71 4.93
C THR A 158 -3.72 14.21 5.81
N ALA A 159 -2.93 13.24 5.34
CA ALA A 159 -1.72 12.80 6.03
C ALA A 159 -0.64 13.89 6.04
N ALA A 160 -0.47 14.61 4.92
CA ALA A 160 0.48 15.72 4.82
C ALA A 160 0.14 16.85 5.81
N VAL A 161 -1.13 17.27 5.84
CA VAL A 161 -1.62 18.28 6.81
C VAL A 161 -1.40 17.78 8.25
N ALA A 162 -1.75 16.53 8.55
CA ALA A 162 -1.58 15.97 9.88
C ALA A 162 -0.11 15.83 10.30
N ALA A 163 0.81 15.60 9.36
CA ALA A 163 2.24 15.54 9.62
C ALA A 163 2.80 16.91 10.05
N VAL A 164 2.21 18.01 9.57
CA VAL A 164 2.65 19.38 9.89
C VAL A 164 1.95 19.92 11.14
N GLU A 165 0.62 19.75 11.26
CA GLU A 165 -0.18 20.54 12.20
C GLU A 165 -0.57 19.78 13.48
N SER A 166 -1.16 18.60 13.33
CA SER A 166 -1.94 17.95 14.39
C SER A 166 -1.29 16.69 14.96
N GLY A 167 -0.13 16.31 14.40
CA GLY A 167 0.60 15.11 14.74
C GLY A 167 -0.02 13.86 14.11
N VAL A 168 0.78 13.11 13.37
CA VAL A 168 0.41 11.87 12.66
C VAL A 168 -0.37 10.88 13.54
N ARG A 169 -0.11 10.88 14.85
CA ARG A 169 -0.82 10.01 15.82
C ARG A 169 -2.33 10.21 15.84
N ASN A 170 -2.83 11.42 15.63
CA ASN A 170 -4.26 11.71 15.64
C ASN A 170 -4.95 11.38 14.31
N TRP A 171 -4.16 11.28 13.24
CA TRP A 171 -4.63 10.94 11.90
C TRP A 171 -4.72 9.42 11.68
N VAL A 172 -3.86 8.66 12.35
CA VAL A 172 -3.95 7.20 12.38
C VAL A 172 -5.29 6.76 12.98
N ASP A 173 -5.87 5.71 12.40
CA ASP A 173 -7.18 5.16 12.78
C ASP A 173 -7.30 4.96 14.30
N ARG A 174 -8.37 5.49 14.89
CA ARG A 174 -8.61 5.47 16.35
C ARG A 174 -9.06 4.11 16.88
N SER A 175 -9.47 3.19 16.01
CA SER A 175 -9.84 1.82 16.40
C SER A 175 -8.65 1.01 16.95
N TRP A 176 -7.45 1.59 16.93
CA TRP A 176 -6.23 1.01 17.44
C TRP A 176 -6.30 0.97 18.97
N GLY A 177 -6.67 -0.21 19.49
CA GLY A 177 -6.84 -0.46 20.92
C GLY A 177 -5.67 0.04 21.77
N THR A 178 -6.00 0.48 22.98
CA THR A 178 -5.12 1.06 24.01
C THR A 178 -3.71 0.47 24.05
N ARG A 179 -2.69 1.36 23.92
CA ARG A 179 -1.23 1.36 24.26
C ARG A 179 -0.40 0.06 24.33
N SER A 180 -0.98 -1.09 24.64
CA SER A 180 -0.34 -2.36 24.95
C SER A 180 0.09 -3.17 23.72
N GLN A 181 -0.58 -3.00 22.56
CA GLN A 181 -0.25 -3.78 21.35
C GLN A 181 0.79 -3.11 20.44
N CYS A 182 1.08 -1.82 20.64
CA CYS A 182 2.03 -1.04 19.83
C CYS A 182 3.49 -1.17 20.29
N ARG A 183 3.94 -2.34 20.75
CA ARG A 183 5.38 -2.58 20.92
C ARG A 183 5.95 -3.16 19.62
N PRO A 184 6.66 -2.37 18.80
CA PRO A 184 7.41 -2.96 17.69
C PRO A 184 8.46 -3.89 18.30
N ARG A 185 8.41 -5.18 17.93
CA ARG A 185 9.52 -6.10 18.21
C ARG A 185 10.76 -5.52 17.53
N ARG A 186 11.77 -5.12 18.33
CA ARG A 186 13.06 -4.65 17.82
C ARG A 186 13.64 -5.75 16.94
N GLY A 187 13.82 -5.50 15.64
CA GLY A 187 14.53 -6.40 14.73
C GLY A 187 13.94 -6.67 13.34
N TRP A 188 12.78 -6.10 12.98
CA TRP A 188 12.06 -6.56 11.78
C TRP A 188 12.32 -5.78 10.49
N TRP A 189 13.08 -4.67 10.53
CA TRP A 189 13.33 -3.87 9.32
C TRP A 189 14.79 -3.46 9.22
N ARG A 190 15.51 -4.13 8.32
CA ARG A 190 16.75 -3.62 7.72
C ARG A 190 16.59 -3.79 6.22
N TRP A 191 16.13 -2.74 5.56
CA TRP A 191 16.31 -2.58 4.12
C TRP A 191 17.82 -2.64 3.85
N ARG A 192 18.28 -3.76 3.28
CA ARG A 192 19.62 -3.85 2.70
C ARG A 192 19.43 -3.61 1.21
N SER A 193 19.64 -2.38 0.79
CA SER A 193 20.04 -2.13 -0.59
C SER A 193 21.26 -3.01 -0.89
N GLY A 194 21.10 -3.93 -1.85
CA GLY A 194 22.17 -4.77 -2.35
C GLY A 194 23.21 -3.91 -3.04
N ALA A 195 24.18 -3.40 -2.26
CA ALA A 195 25.43 -2.88 -2.79
C ALA A 195 26.53 -3.89 -2.45
N GLN A 196 26.99 -4.57 -3.49
CA GLN A 196 28.12 -5.48 -3.47
C GLN A 196 29.42 -4.68 -3.22
N ARG A 197 30.20 -5.08 -2.19
CA ARG A 197 31.65 -4.79 -1.95
C ARG A 197 31.96 -3.37 -1.38
N ARG A 198 32.86 -3.14 -0.41
CA ARG A 198 34.03 -3.86 0.15
C ARG A 198 34.17 -3.61 1.66
N ARG A 199 34.82 -4.55 2.36
CA ARG A 199 35.32 -4.45 3.74
C ARG A 199 36.44 -3.39 3.84
N ILE A 200 36.41 -2.59 4.92
CA ILE A 200 37.51 -2.25 5.85
C ILE A 200 36.79 -1.67 7.11
N GLY A 201 37.08 -2.19 8.31
CA GLY A 201 36.51 -1.70 9.59
C GLY A 201 37.42 -0.65 10.27
N PRO A 202 37.31 -0.45 11.60
CA PRO A 202 36.13 -0.20 12.45
C PRO A 202 36.31 1.08 13.30
N THR A 203 35.28 1.61 13.98
CA THR A 203 35.35 2.20 15.35
C THR A 203 33.95 2.52 15.89
N ILE A 204 33.72 2.13 17.13
CA ILE A 204 32.51 2.33 17.95
C ILE A 204 32.56 3.71 18.62
N ARG A 205 31.48 4.50 18.54
CA ARG A 205 31.12 5.45 19.61
C ARG A 205 29.60 5.61 19.68
N GLY A 206 29.06 5.30 20.85
CA GLY A 206 27.64 5.45 21.15
C GLY A 206 27.25 6.90 21.37
N SER A 207 26.02 7.25 20.97
CA SER A 207 25.26 8.32 21.60
C SER A 207 23.82 7.85 21.76
N ARG A 208 23.32 7.99 23.00
CA ARG A 208 21.93 7.76 23.38
C ARG A 208 21.12 8.97 22.91
N GLY A 209 19.93 8.71 22.35
CA GLY A 209 18.86 9.70 22.27
C GLY A 209 18.45 10.11 20.85
N ARG A 210 17.41 9.44 20.32
CA ARG A 210 16.15 10.06 19.83
C ARG A 210 15.27 9.02 19.13
N CYS A 211 13.96 9.14 19.37
CA CYS A 211 12.88 8.37 18.74
C CYS A 211 12.94 8.44 17.20
N PRO A 212 12.61 7.36 16.47
CA PRO A 212 12.59 7.38 15.01
C PRO A 212 11.21 7.81 14.51
N MET A 213 11.14 8.92 13.77
CA MET A 213 10.14 9.10 12.73
C MET A 213 10.85 8.84 11.40
N CYS A 214 10.53 7.70 10.77
CA CYS A 214 10.89 7.47 9.38
C CYS A 214 9.92 8.28 8.52
N ILE A 215 10.31 9.52 8.23
CA ILE A 215 9.84 10.25 7.06
C ILE A 215 10.40 9.51 5.85
N TRP A 216 9.52 8.99 4.99
CA TRP A 216 9.90 8.51 3.67
C TRP A 216 10.26 9.73 2.83
N ARG A 217 11.56 10.01 2.72
CA ARG A 217 12.08 10.99 1.76
C ARG A 217 12.27 10.27 0.43
N VAL A 218 11.36 10.50 -0.52
CA VAL A 218 11.56 10.16 -1.93
C VAL A 218 12.54 11.19 -2.47
N GLU A 219 13.84 10.88 -2.45
CA GLU A 219 14.83 11.62 -3.24
C GLU A 219 14.86 10.99 -4.64
N SER A 220 14.21 11.63 -5.60
CA SER A 220 14.51 11.42 -7.02
C SER A 220 15.93 11.95 -7.27
N ARG A 221 16.90 11.05 -7.49
CA ARG A 221 18.15 11.42 -8.12
C ARG A 221 18.04 11.14 -9.61
N VAL A 222 17.75 12.20 -10.37
CA VAL A 222 18.31 12.44 -11.70
C VAL A 222 19.09 13.74 -11.58
#